data_AF-A0A7I8E8J5-F1
#
_entry.id   AF-A0A7I8E8J5-F1
#
_cell.length_a   1.000
_cell.length_b   1.000
_cell.length_c   1.000
_cell.angle_alpha   90.00
_cell.angle_beta   90.00
_cell.angle_gamma   90.00
#
_symmetry.space_group_name_H-M   'P 1'
#
loop_
_entity.id
_entity.type
_entity.pdbx_description
1 polymer ?
#
loop_
_entity_poly.entity_id
_entity_poly.type
_entity_poly.pdbx_seq_one_letter_code
_entity_poly.pdbx_strand_id
1 'polypeptide(L)'
;MIFFRNKSLFHDVEREMLATIKKQAGMNYVLYRLFDIASKVGAVGVFTLLLCWMLLEFILQGFLGAGPTITKQYGDLLAPIIVGLGVLGVVAQIFYQVQLDKLLPLVRDAARSVSH
;
A
#
# COMPACT_ATOMS: atom_id res chain seq x y z
N MET A 1 -7.80 -33.82 -14.15
CA MET A 1 -8.75 -32.81 -14.68
C MET A 1 -9.71 -32.24 -13.61
N ILE A 2 -9.35 -32.25 -12.32
CA ILE A 2 -10.21 -31.81 -11.19
C ILE A 2 -9.85 -30.39 -10.72
N PHE A 3 -8.63 -29.92 -11.01
CA PHE A 3 -8.11 -28.62 -10.56
C PHE A 3 -8.79 -27.39 -11.20
N PHE A 4 -9.30 -27.52 -12.43
CA PHE A 4 -9.99 -26.41 -13.12
C PHE A 4 -11.45 -26.24 -12.71
N ARG A 5 -12.11 -27.31 -12.23
CA ARG A 5 -13.52 -27.27 -11.80
C ARG A 5 -13.68 -26.62 -10.43
N ASN A 6 -12.72 -26.80 -9.52
CA ASN A 6 -12.69 -26.07 -8.25
C ASN A 6 -12.40 -24.59 -8.43
N LYS A 7 -11.61 -24.19 -9.43
CA LYS A 7 -11.29 -22.77 -9.66
C LYS A 7 -12.53 -21.92 -9.92
N SER A 8 -13.54 -22.43 -10.64
CA SER A 8 -14.78 -21.67 -10.86
C SER A 8 -15.65 -21.62 -9.60
N LEU A 9 -15.77 -22.73 -8.86
CA LEU A 9 -16.50 -22.79 -7.59
C LEU A 9 -15.91 -21.83 -6.55
N PHE A 10 -14.58 -21.74 -6.46
CA PHE A 10 -13.91 -20.77 -5.60
C PHE A 10 -14.17 -19.33 -6.03
N HIS A 11 -14.24 -19.07 -7.34
CA HIS A 11 -14.48 -17.71 -7.84
C HIS A 11 -15.92 -17.24 -7.63
N ASP A 12 -16.89 -18.15 -7.73
CA ASP A 12 -18.29 -17.86 -7.45
C ASP A 12 -18.52 -17.61 -5.95
N VAL A 13 -17.91 -18.44 -5.08
CA VAL A 13 -17.91 -18.25 -3.63
C VAL A 13 -17.23 -16.94 -3.23
N GLU A 14 -16.09 -16.62 -3.82
CA GLU A 14 -15.38 -15.37 -3.59
C GLU A 14 -16.23 -14.16 -4.01
N ARG A 15 -16.99 -14.28 -5.11
CA ARG A 15 -17.93 -13.26 -5.56
C ARG A 15 -19.10 -13.05 -4.60
N GLU A 16 -19.68 -14.14 -4.09
CA GLU A 16 -20.77 -14.08 -3.10
C GLU A 16 -20.31 -13.53 -1.76
N MET A 17 -19.13 -13.94 -1.28
CA MET A 17 -18.52 -13.36 -0.07
C MET A 17 -18.21 -11.88 -0.27
N LEU A 18 -17.64 -11.49 -1.42
CA LEU A 18 -17.39 -10.07 -1.74
C LEU A 18 -18.69 -9.27 -1.86
N ALA A 19 -19.76 -9.84 -2.41
CA ALA A 19 -21.07 -9.20 -2.49
C ALA A 19 -21.66 -8.98 -1.09
N THR A 20 -21.53 -9.98 -0.21
CA THR A 20 -22.00 -9.91 1.19
C THR A 20 -21.22 -8.87 1.99
N ILE A 21 -19.89 -8.86 1.87
CA ILE A 21 -19.01 -7.87 2.51
C ILE A 21 -19.29 -6.47 1.98
N LYS A 22 -19.52 -6.30 0.67
CA LYS A 22 -19.91 -5.00 0.09
C LYS A 22 -21.28 -4.52 0.58
N LYS A 23 -22.22 -5.44 0.81
CA LYS A 23 -23.57 -5.10 1.28
C LYS A 23 -23.60 -4.70 2.76
N GLN A 24 -22.74 -5.29 3.59
CA GLN A 24 -22.67 -5.00 5.03
C GLN A 24 -21.64 -3.93 5.40
N ALA A 25 -20.53 -3.83 4.66
CA ALA A 25 -19.40 -2.96 4.99
C ALA A 25 -18.71 -2.37 3.75
N GLY A 26 -19.47 -2.06 2.70
CA GLY A 26 -18.93 -1.54 1.44
C GLY A 26 -18.07 -0.28 1.60
N MET A 27 -18.44 0.63 2.51
CA MET A 27 -17.64 1.83 2.79
C MET A 27 -16.30 1.49 3.46
N ASN A 28 -16.27 0.57 4.43
CA ASN A 28 -15.03 0.12 5.08
C ASN A 28 -14.11 -0.61 4.08
N TYR A 29 -14.67 -1.36 3.13
CA TYR A 29 -13.91 -1.99 2.06
C TYR A 29 -13.28 -0.99 1.08
N VAL A 30 -14.01 0.07 0.70
CA VAL A 30 -13.46 1.14 -0.15
C VAL A 30 -12.34 1.90 0.57
N LEU A 31 -12.57 2.25 1.85
CA LEU A 31 -11.56 2.90 2.68
C LEU A 31 -10.33 2.00 2.87
N TYR A 32 -10.52 0.72 3.16
CA TYR A 32 -9.43 -0.27 3.23
C TYR A 32 -8.56 -0.25 1.98
N ARG A 33 -9.18 -0.26 0.79
CA ARG A 33 -8.45 -0.27 -0.49
C ARG A 33 -7.73 1.05 -0.77
N LEU A 34 -8.35 2.18 -0.41
CA LEU A 34 -7.72 3.49 -0.54
C LEU A 34 -6.51 3.62 0.39
N PHE A 35 -6.62 3.18 1.64
CA PHE A 35 -5.51 3.22 2.60
C PHE A 35 -4.40 2.23 2.26
N ASP A 36 -4.72 1.06 1.69
CA ASP A 36 -3.73 0.11 1.16
C ASP A 36 -2.90 0.73 0.01
N ILE A 37 -3.57 1.41 -0.92
CA ILE A 37 -2.89 2.10 -2.02
C ILE A 37 -2.06 3.25 -1.47
N ALA A 38 -2.61 4.06 -0.56
CA ALA A 38 -1.90 5.20 0.01
C ALA A 38 -0.67 4.77 0.83
N SER A 39 -0.73 3.68 1.59
CA SER A 39 0.42 3.18 2.34
C SER A 39 1.53 2.67 1.42
N LYS A 40 1.15 1.96 0.34
CA LYS A 40 2.10 1.50 -0.70
C LYS A 40 2.72 2.65 -1.46
N VAL A 41 1.94 3.66 -1.85
CA VAL A 41 2.45 4.85 -2.53
C VAL A 41 3.42 5.61 -1.62
N GLY A 42 3.12 5.74 -0.32
CA GLY A 42 4.03 6.34 0.65
C GLY A 42 5.34 5.57 0.77
N ALA A 43 5.28 4.25 0.98
CA ALA A 43 6.47 3.41 1.17
C ALA A 43 7.34 3.30 -0.10
N VAL A 44 6.71 3.03 -1.25
CA VAL A 44 7.42 2.94 -2.54
C VAL A 44 7.95 4.31 -2.95
N GLY A 45 7.16 5.37 -2.81
CA GLY A 45 7.56 6.73 -3.15
C GLY A 45 8.77 7.19 -2.33
N VAL A 46 8.79 6.93 -1.02
CA VAL A 46 9.95 7.23 -0.15
C VAL A 46 11.18 6.43 -0.60
N PHE A 47 11.03 5.13 -0.84
CA PHE A 47 12.15 4.30 -1.28
C PHE A 47 12.72 4.77 -2.62
N THR A 48 11.87 5.06 -3.59
CA THR A 48 12.28 5.55 -4.91
C THR A 48 12.99 6.90 -4.80
N LEU A 49 12.47 7.83 -4.00
CA LEU A 49 13.10 9.14 -3.81
C LEU A 49 14.47 9.04 -3.13
N LEU A 50 14.60 8.18 -2.11
CA LEU A 50 15.89 7.91 -1.46
C LEU A 50 16.89 7.30 -2.44
N LEU A 51 16.45 6.37 -3.27
CA LEU A 51 17.30 5.73 -4.28
C LEU A 51 17.73 6.74 -5.37
N CYS A 52 16.81 7.56 -5.86
CA CYS A 52 17.11 8.67 -6.77
C CYS A 52 18.10 9.67 -6.14
N TRP A 53 17.92 9.97 -4.85
CA TRP A 53 18.83 10.83 -4.10
C TRP A 53 20.25 10.27 -4.03
N MET A 54 20.40 8.99 -3.66
CA MET A 54 21.72 8.33 -3.60
C MET A 54 22.40 8.29 -4.98
N LEU A 55 21.63 8.01 -6.04
CA LEU A 55 22.16 8.03 -7.41
C LEU A 55 22.59 9.44 -7.84
N LEU A 56 21.80 10.46 -7.51
CA LEU A 56 22.13 11.85 -7.82
C LEU A 56 23.40 12.29 -7.08
N GLU A 57 23.54 11.94 -5.79
CA GLU A 57 24.74 12.20 -5.01
C GLU A 57 25.98 11.52 -5.62
N PHE A 58 25.86 10.25 -6.00
CA PHE A 58 26.92 9.51 -6.67
C PHE A 58 27.35 10.15 -8.01
N ILE A 59 26.39 10.62 -8.81
CA ILE A 59 26.67 11.29 -10.09
C ILE A 59 27.32 12.66 -9.85
N LEU A 60 26.75 13.48 -8.97
CA LEU A 60 27.21 14.84 -8.72
C LEU A 60 28.62 14.87 -8.11
N GLN A 61 28.86 14.08 -7.06
CA GLN A 61 30.15 14.06 -6.38
C GLN A 61 31.17 13.17 -7.10
N GLY A 62 30.74 12.02 -7.63
CA GLY A 62 31.63 11.02 -8.23
C GLY A 62 32.03 11.32 -9.68
N PHE A 63 31.14 11.90 -10.50
CA PHE A 63 31.42 12.15 -11.92
C PHE A 63 31.61 13.64 -12.25
N LEU A 64 30.81 14.51 -11.64
CA LEU A 64 30.80 15.93 -11.98
C LEU A 64 31.70 16.78 -11.08
N GLY A 65 32.27 16.19 -10.03
CA GLY A 65 33.11 16.91 -9.06
C GLY A 65 32.39 18.06 -8.36
N ALA A 66 31.05 18.01 -8.32
CA ALA A 66 30.25 19.03 -7.68
C ALA A 66 30.55 19.01 -6.17
N GLY A 67 30.84 20.20 -5.61
CA GLY A 67 31.14 20.32 -4.18
C GLY A 67 29.96 19.91 -3.30
N PRO A 68 30.22 19.48 -2.05
CA PRO A 68 29.22 18.94 -1.13
C PRO A 68 28.07 19.92 -0.83
N THR A 69 28.30 21.23 -1.02
CA THR A 69 27.30 22.29 -0.87
C THR A 69 26.14 22.16 -1.86
N ILE A 70 26.41 21.80 -3.13
CA ILE A 70 25.38 21.67 -4.17
C ILE A 70 24.53 20.45 -3.89
N THR A 71 25.16 19.32 -3.58
CA THR A 71 24.44 18.11 -3.19
C THR A 71 23.57 18.42 -1.98
N LYS A 72 24.13 18.96 -0.90
CA LYS A 72 23.35 19.30 0.30
C LYS A 72 22.12 20.16 0.02
N GLN A 73 22.21 21.15 -0.87
CA GLN A 73 21.07 21.99 -1.24
C GLN A 73 19.91 21.21 -1.87
N TYR A 74 20.20 20.25 -2.76
CA TYR A 74 19.17 19.37 -3.32
C TYR A 74 18.62 18.38 -2.28
N GLY A 75 19.47 17.92 -1.35
CA GLY A 75 19.07 17.07 -0.24
C GLY A 75 18.09 17.77 0.71
N ASP A 76 18.38 19.02 1.06
CA ASP A 76 17.53 19.85 1.92
C ASP A 76 16.15 20.13 1.30
N LEU A 77 16.06 20.19 -0.05
CA LEU A 77 14.79 20.32 -0.77
C LEU A 77 13.98 19.02 -0.79
N LEU A 78 14.64 17.86 -0.87
CA LEU A 78 13.99 16.55 -0.93
C LEU A 78 13.60 16.02 0.44
N ALA A 79 14.35 16.36 1.48
CA ALA A 79 14.10 15.95 2.87
C ALA A 79 12.64 16.15 3.33
N PRO A 80 12.01 17.33 3.19
CA PRO A 80 10.62 17.51 3.61
C PRO A 80 9.63 16.67 2.80
N ILE A 81 9.91 16.42 1.52
CA ILE A 81 9.06 15.58 0.65
C ILE A 81 9.13 14.12 1.10
N ILE A 82 10.35 13.62 1.37
CA ILE A 82 10.58 12.26 1.86
C ILE A 82 9.91 12.06 3.22
N VAL A 83 10.09 13.00 4.14
CA VAL A 83 9.44 12.95 5.47
C VAL A 83 7.92 13.01 5.33
N GLY A 84 7.40 13.90 4.49
CA GLY A 84 5.96 14.04 4.24
C GLY A 84 5.32 12.75 3.71
N LEU A 85 5.93 12.14 2.69
CA LEU A 85 5.46 10.86 2.14
C LEU A 85 5.61 9.71 3.13
N GLY A 86 6.68 9.70 3.93
CA GLY A 86 6.88 8.71 4.99
C GLY A 86 5.79 8.77 6.05
N VAL A 87 5.50 9.97 6.56
CA VAL A 87 4.42 10.19 7.54
C VAL A 87 3.07 9.79 6.95
N LEU A 88 2.78 10.19 5.70
CA LEU A 88 1.52 9.86 5.03
C LEU A 88 1.37 8.33 4.85
N GLY A 89 2.45 7.65 4.46
CA GLY A 89 2.48 6.19 4.34
C GLY A 89 2.24 5.47 5.67
N VAL A 90 2.89 5.92 6.75
CA VAL A 90 2.71 5.35 8.10
C VAL A 90 1.29 5.56 8.61
N VAL A 91 0.75 6.77 8.47
CA VAL A 91 -0.62 7.09 8.88
C VAL A 91 -1.64 6.26 8.09
N ALA A 92 -1.47 6.18 6.76
CA ALA A 92 -2.30 5.34 5.91
C ALA A 92 -2.23 3.85 6.31
N GLN A 93 -1.05 3.36 6.69
CA GLN A 93 -0.88 1.98 7.16
C GLN A 93 -1.63 1.72 8.48
N ILE A 94 -1.65 2.67 9.41
CA ILE A 94 -2.42 2.54 10.66
C ILE A 94 -3.91 2.46 10.35
N PHE A 95 -4.42 3.35 9.50
CA PHE A 95 -5.84 3.32 9.11
C PHE A 95 -6.19 2.06 8.32
N TYR A 96 -5.28 1.56 7.48
CA TYR A 96 -5.43 0.27 6.80
C TYR A 96 -5.66 -0.87 7.81
N GLN A 97 -4.83 -0.97 8.86
CA GLN A 97 -4.98 -2.00 9.90
C GLN A 97 -6.33 -1.88 10.62
N VAL A 98 -6.74 -0.65 10.97
CA VAL A 98 -8.04 -0.41 11.62
C VAL A 98 -9.22 -0.85 10.73
N GLN A 99 -9.14 -0.67 9.41
CA GLN A 99 -10.18 -1.13 8.50
C GLN A 99 -10.12 -2.65 8.28
N LEU A 100 -8.92 -3.23 8.24
CA LEU A 100 -8.72 -4.68 8.15
C LEU A 100 -9.34 -5.39 9.36
N ASP A 101 -9.11 -4.88 10.58
CA ASP A 101 -9.67 -5.44 11.82
C ASP A 101 -11.21 -5.44 11.83
N LYS A 102 -11.82 -4.44 11.18
CA LYS A 102 -13.29 -4.37 11.02
C LYS A 102 -13.82 -5.33 9.95
N LEU A 103 -13.02 -5.62 8.92
CA LEU A 103 -13.41 -6.48 7.81
C LEU A 103 -13.16 -7.97 8.09
N LEU A 104 -12.10 -8.32 8.84
CA LEU A 104 -11.74 -9.69 9.21
C LEU A 104 -12.88 -10.52 9.83
N PRO A 105 -13.64 -10.03 10.82
CA PRO A 105 -14.75 -10.79 11.39
C PRO A 105 -15.88 -11.00 10.36
N LEU A 106 -16.16 -10.00 9.52
CA LEU A 106 -17.18 -10.12 8.47
C LEU A 106 -16.80 -11.15 7.40
N VAL A 107 -15.53 -11.19 7.02
CA VAL A 107 -14.99 -12.23 6.12
C VAL A 107 -15.10 -13.61 6.76
N ARG A 108 -14.82 -13.72 8.07
CA ARG A 108 -14.90 -14.99 8.80
C ARG A 108 -16.32 -15.51 8.93
N ASP A 109 -17.28 -14.63 9.18
CA ASP A 109 -18.70 -14.99 9.26
C ASP A 109 -19.26 -15.37 7.90
N ALA A 110 -18.91 -14.63 6.85
CA ALA A 110 -19.24 -15.00 5.47
C ALA A 110 -18.61 -16.33 5.05
N ALA A 111 -17.40 -16.66 5.53
CA ALA A 111 -16.76 -17.94 5.24
C ALA A 111 -17.52 -19.11 5.91
N ARG A 112 -17.97 -18.90 7.15
CA ARG A 112 -18.75 -19.89 7.91
C ARG A 112 -20.12 -20.15 7.28
N SER A 113 -20.79 -19.12 6.75
CA SER A 113 -22.09 -19.28 6.09
C SER A 113 -22.01 -20.06 4.77
N VAL A 114 -20.83 -20.12 4.14
CA VAL A 114 -20.62 -20.91 2.90
C VAL A 114 -20.18 -22.34 3.20
N SER A 115 -19.60 -22.60 4.38
CA SER A 115 -19.19 -23.96 4.79
C SER A 115 -20.34 -24.85 5.29
N HIS A 116 -21.54 -24.26 5.48
CA HIS A 116 -22.77 -24.94 5.90
C HIS A 116 -23.71 -25.10 4.72
#